data_AF-A0AAW9ITT3-F1
#
_entry.id   AF-A0AAW9ITT3-F1
#
_cell.length_a   1.000
_cell.length_b   1.000
_cell.length_c   1.000
_cell.angle_alpha   90.00
_cell.angle_beta   90.00
_cell.angle_gamma   90.00
#
_symmetry.space_group_name_H-M   'P 1'
#
loop_
_entity.id
_entity.type
_entity.pdbx_description
1 polymer ?
#
loop_
_entity_poly.entity_id
_entity_poly.type
_entity_poly.pdbx_seq_one_letter_code
_entity_poly.pdbx_strand_id
1 'polypeptide(L)'
;LGVTSVGVGFILLMGKKVSIKERTLIKEAMNLDSMKGLVKLVKSVLMMTLIFETIGAILSYIVFSKDYSPMDALGISVFHSIAAFNNSGFDILGGLRNLIPYQNNVLLNLTTCGLIIFGGLGFLVIKEIILKKSFKKFSLHTKVVLTMTGILLLGGTILLKLTEDISWLGAFFFSTSARTAGFST
;
A
#
# COMPACT_ATOMS: atom_id res chain seq x y z
N LEU A 1 4.91 9.91 -6.10
CA LEU A 1 3.50 9.97 -5.66
C LEU A 1 3.37 10.60 -4.27
N GLY A 2 4.01 10.05 -3.23
CA GLY A 2 3.90 10.57 -1.85
C GLY A 2 4.16 12.06 -1.69
N VAL A 3 5.34 12.57 -2.08
CA VAL A 3 5.74 13.97 -1.80
C VAL A 3 4.81 15.00 -2.49
N THR A 4 4.45 14.75 -3.76
CA THR A 4 3.58 15.65 -4.53
C THR A 4 2.11 15.56 -4.12
N SER A 5 1.61 14.36 -3.77
CA SER A 5 0.25 14.19 -3.23
C SER A 5 0.11 14.75 -1.82
N VAL A 6 1.13 14.63 -0.96
CA VAL A 6 1.16 15.20 0.40
C VAL A 6 1.22 16.72 0.34
N GLY A 7 2.10 17.30 -0.47
CA GLY A 7 2.21 18.76 -0.62
C GLY A 7 0.89 19.39 -1.08
N VAL A 8 0.20 18.75 -2.01
CA VAL A 8 -1.10 19.23 -2.51
C VAL A 8 -2.23 18.93 -1.53
N GLY A 9 -2.16 17.80 -0.83
CA GLY A 9 -3.06 17.48 0.27
C GLY A 9 -3.05 18.54 1.36
N PHE A 10 -1.87 19.03 1.73
CA PHE A 10 -1.70 20.11 2.69
C PHE A 10 -2.35 21.42 2.22
N ILE A 11 -2.13 21.80 0.95
CA ILE A 11 -2.75 22.99 0.34
C ILE A 11 -4.28 22.89 0.34
N LEU A 12 -4.81 21.70 0.04
CA LEU A 12 -6.25 21.43 0.04
C LEU A 12 -6.86 21.45 1.45
N LEU A 13 -6.16 20.90 2.45
CA LEU A 13 -6.58 20.93 3.85
C LEU A 13 -6.61 22.35 4.41
N MET A 14 -5.69 23.22 3.96
CA MET A 14 -5.68 24.65 4.31
C MET A 14 -6.78 25.47 3.61
N GLY A 15 -7.65 24.84 2.82
CA GLY A 15 -8.74 25.53 2.10
C GLY A 15 -8.24 26.48 1.00
N LYS A 16 -6.95 26.43 0.65
CA LYS A 16 -6.36 27.29 -0.37
C LYS A 16 -6.69 26.77 -1.77
N LYS A 17 -6.98 27.70 -2.69
CA LYS A 17 -7.21 27.38 -4.10
C LYS A 17 -5.91 26.88 -4.72
N VAL A 18 -5.92 25.66 -5.25
CA VAL A 18 -4.76 25.06 -5.92
C VAL A 18 -4.47 25.83 -7.22
N SER A 19 -3.27 26.39 -7.32
CA SER A 19 -2.80 27.21 -8.45
C SER A 19 -2.60 26.37 -9.73
N ILE A 20 -2.52 27.01 -10.89
CA ILE A 20 -2.31 26.31 -12.18
C ILE A 20 -0.97 25.55 -12.17
N LYS A 21 0.09 26.15 -11.60
CA LYS A 21 1.41 25.51 -11.47
C LYS A 21 1.34 24.22 -10.63
N GLU A 22 0.65 24.27 -9.49
CA GLU A 22 0.42 23.07 -8.66
C GLU A 22 -0.39 22.01 -9.40
N ARG A 23 -1.41 22.41 -10.17
CA ARG A 23 -2.19 21.48 -10.99
C ARG A 23 -1.33 20.78 -12.04
N THR A 24 -0.38 21.48 -12.65
CA THR A 24 0.51 20.90 -13.67
C THR A 24 1.45 19.88 -13.04
N LEU A 25 2.02 20.21 -11.88
CA LEU A 25 2.89 19.29 -11.12
C LEU A 25 2.15 18.00 -10.73
N ILE A 26 0.88 18.09 -10.33
CA ILE A 26 0.08 16.88 -10.01
C ILE A 26 -0.21 16.09 -11.28
N LYS A 27 -0.56 16.75 -12.39
CA LYS A 27 -0.82 16.08 -13.67
C LYS A 27 0.38 15.23 -14.09
N GLU A 28 1.58 15.81 -14.02
CA GLU A 28 2.84 15.12 -14.32
C GLU A 28 3.13 14.01 -13.31
N ALA A 29 3.03 14.28 -12.01
CA ALA A 29 3.35 13.31 -10.97
C ALA A 29 2.37 12.13 -10.88
N MET A 30 1.12 12.31 -11.32
CA MET A 30 0.08 11.28 -11.37
C MET A 30 -0.13 10.72 -12.78
N ASN A 31 0.65 11.18 -13.76
CA ASN A 31 0.60 10.76 -15.16
C ASN A 31 -0.83 10.82 -15.76
N LEU A 32 -1.51 11.97 -15.58
CA LEU A 32 -2.89 12.19 -16.00
C LEU A 32 -2.98 12.93 -17.33
N ASP A 33 -3.95 12.58 -18.18
CA ASP A 33 -4.15 13.26 -19.46
C ASP A 33 -4.83 14.64 -19.34
N SER A 34 -5.59 14.89 -18.26
CA SER A 34 -6.40 16.11 -18.09
C SER A 34 -6.33 16.73 -16.70
N MET A 35 -6.43 18.06 -16.67
CA MET A 35 -6.45 18.90 -15.48
C MET A 35 -7.85 19.00 -14.83
N LYS A 36 -8.91 18.56 -15.54
CA LYS A 36 -10.28 18.62 -15.03
C LYS A 36 -10.47 17.60 -13.91
N GLY A 37 -10.94 18.05 -12.75
CA GLY A 37 -11.25 17.17 -11.62
C GLY A 37 -10.04 16.69 -10.81
N LEU A 38 -8.85 17.23 -11.07
CA LEU A 38 -7.59 16.91 -10.40
C LEU A 38 -7.66 17.03 -8.86
N VAL A 39 -8.23 18.11 -8.35
CA VAL A 39 -8.41 18.32 -6.90
C VAL A 39 -9.29 17.23 -6.27
N LYS A 40 -10.35 16.82 -6.97
CA LYS A 40 -11.24 15.74 -6.53
C LYS A 40 -10.50 14.40 -6.51
N LEU A 41 -9.59 14.20 -7.47
CA LEU A 41 -8.71 13.04 -7.53
C LEU A 41 -7.76 13.00 -6.34
N VAL A 42 -7.02 14.08 -6.07
CA VAL A 42 -6.08 14.15 -4.93
C VAL A 42 -6.80 13.93 -3.61
N LYS A 43 -7.95 14.59 -3.38
CA LYS A 43 -8.75 14.35 -2.17
C LYS A 43 -9.16 12.89 -2.03
N SER A 44 -9.53 12.25 -3.14
CA SER A 44 -9.91 10.84 -3.13
C SER A 44 -8.72 9.91 -2.89
N VAL A 45 -7.52 10.26 -3.37
CA VAL A 45 -6.28 9.52 -3.09
C VAL A 45 -5.98 9.56 -1.59
N LEU A 46 -5.94 10.76 -1.01
CA LEU A 46 -5.64 10.94 0.42
C LEU A 46 -6.65 10.23 1.31
N MET A 47 -7.95 10.33 0.99
CA MET A 47 -9.00 9.63 1.72
C MET A 47 -8.80 8.11 1.65
N MET A 48 -8.45 7.58 0.48
CA MET A 48 -8.22 6.14 0.30
C MET A 48 -6.99 5.68 1.07
N THR A 49 -5.88 6.42 0.98
CA THR A 49 -4.65 6.18 1.76
C THR A 49 -4.95 6.11 3.25
N LEU A 50 -5.62 7.13 3.80
CA LEU A 50 -5.97 7.17 5.22
C LEU A 50 -6.86 5.99 5.64
N ILE A 51 -7.80 5.56 4.80
CA ILE A 51 -8.64 4.39 5.09
C ILE A 51 -7.79 3.12 5.19
N PHE A 52 -6.93 2.85 4.19
CA PHE A 52 -6.08 1.67 4.20
C PHE A 52 -5.07 1.71 5.35
N GLU A 53 -4.42 2.84 5.58
CA GLU A 53 -3.46 3.02 6.68
C GLU A 53 -4.13 2.84 8.05
N THR A 54 -5.35 3.37 8.23
CA THR A 54 -6.10 3.20 9.50
C THR A 54 -6.51 1.75 9.72
N ILE A 55 -7.03 1.08 8.69
CA ILE A 55 -7.40 -0.35 8.79
C ILE A 55 -6.16 -1.19 9.09
N GLY A 56 -5.06 -0.95 8.38
CA GLY A 56 -3.79 -1.63 8.60
C GLY A 56 -3.26 -1.41 10.02
N ALA A 57 -3.32 -0.19 10.52
CA ALA A 57 -2.87 0.14 11.88
C ALA A 57 -3.73 -0.58 12.92
N ILE A 58 -5.05 -0.61 12.78
CA ILE A 58 -5.94 -1.32 13.70
C ILE A 58 -5.63 -2.83 13.71
N LEU A 59 -5.48 -3.44 12.54
CA LEU A 59 -5.19 -4.88 12.42
C LEU A 59 -3.80 -5.23 12.99
N SER A 60 -2.80 -4.42 12.69
CA SER A 60 -1.45 -4.58 13.25
C SER A 60 -1.42 -4.36 14.77
N TYR A 61 -2.25 -3.46 15.30
CA TYR A 61 -2.34 -3.17 16.74
C TYR A 61 -2.81 -4.37 17.54
N ILE A 62 -3.77 -5.14 17.01
CA ILE A 62 -4.24 -6.39 17.65
C ILE A 62 -3.08 -7.38 17.87
N VAL A 63 -2.07 -7.34 17.00
CA VAL A 63 -0.87 -8.19 17.12
C VAL A 63 0.16 -7.55 18.04
N PHE A 64 0.58 -6.31 17.77
CA PHE A 64 1.66 -5.67 18.54
C PHE A 64 1.29 -5.36 20.00
N SER A 65 0.01 -5.16 20.31
CA SER A 65 -0.44 -4.95 21.69
C SER A 65 -0.24 -6.16 22.62
N LYS A 66 0.09 -7.33 22.06
CA LYS A 66 0.44 -8.53 22.85
C LYS A 66 1.88 -8.51 23.36
N ASP A 67 2.76 -7.81 22.65
CA ASP A 67 4.20 -7.83 22.90
C ASP A 67 4.74 -6.48 23.43
N TYR A 68 4.04 -5.38 23.16
CA TYR A 68 4.44 -4.02 23.52
C TYR A 68 3.40 -3.33 24.41
N SER A 69 3.82 -2.27 25.10
CA SER A 69 2.89 -1.43 25.85
C SER A 69 1.82 -0.83 24.91
N PRO A 70 0.60 -0.52 25.38
CA PRO A 70 -0.46 -0.02 24.50
C PRO A 70 -0.06 1.23 23.69
N MET A 71 0.74 2.12 24.29
CA MET A 71 1.18 3.34 23.61
C MET A 71 2.25 3.04 22.55
N ASP A 72 3.20 2.16 22.86
CA ASP A 72 4.25 1.76 21.92
C ASP A 72 3.67 0.94 20.77
N ALA A 73 2.77 -0.01 21.08
CA ALA A 73 2.06 -0.80 20.09
C ALA A 73 1.30 0.09 19.11
N LEU A 74 0.61 1.13 19.59
CA LEU A 74 -0.09 2.09 18.73
C LEU A 74 0.88 2.80 17.78
N GLY A 75 2.01 3.29 18.29
CA GLY A 75 3.05 3.93 17.47
C GLY A 75 3.63 3.00 16.41
N ILE A 76 3.97 1.77 16.80
CA ILE A 76 4.49 0.72 15.90
C ILE A 76 3.47 0.35 14.84
N SER A 77 2.20 0.15 15.20
CA SER A 77 1.15 -0.19 14.25
C SER A 77 0.89 0.89 13.21
N VAL A 78 0.84 2.16 13.64
CA VAL A 78 0.64 3.29 12.73
C VAL A 78 1.82 3.41 11.78
N PHE A 79 3.05 3.36 12.31
CA PHE A 79 4.26 3.42 11.50
C PHE A 79 4.31 2.27 10.49
N HIS A 80 4.10 1.04 10.96
CA HIS A 80 4.12 -0.16 10.13
C HIS A 80 3.10 -0.08 8.99
N SER A 81 1.89 0.39 9.29
CA SER A 81 0.83 0.53 8.29
C SER A 81 1.17 1.54 7.19
N ILE A 82 1.68 2.72 7.58
CA ILE A 82 2.14 3.76 6.65
C ILE A 82 3.32 3.24 5.82
N ALA A 83 4.29 2.58 6.46
CA ALA A 83 5.48 2.05 5.81
C ALA A 83 5.14 0.94 4.80
N ALA A 84 4.21 0.06 5.15
CA ALA A 84 3.73 -1.02 4.30
C ALA A 84 2.89 -0.52 3.12
N PHE A 85 1.94 0.40 3.35
CA PHE A 85 1.11 0.95 2.28
C PHE A 85 1.94 1.77 1.28
N ASN A 86 2.98 2.44 1.74
CA ASN A 86 3.88 3.21 0.87
C ASN A 86 5.04 2.39 0.29
N ASN A 87 5.09 1.07 0.50
CA ASN A 87 6.14 0.16 0.02
C ASN A 87 7.56 0.63 0.41
N SER A 88 7.74 1.11 1.65
CA SER A 88 9.03 1.66 2.09
C SER A 88 9.98 0.62 2.71
N GLY A 89 9.43 -0.46 3.25
CA GLY A 89 10.20 -1.55 3.87
C GLY A 89 10.79 -1.23 5.24
N PHE A 90 10.54 -0.02 5.75
CA PHE A 90 11.03 0.38 7.07
C PHE A 90 10.20 -0.25 8.19
N ASP A 91 10.91 -0.79 9.19
CA ASP A 91 10.34 -1.18 10.47
C ASP A 91 11.01 -0.40 11.59
N ILE A 92 10.29 -0.25 12.71
CA ILE A 92 10.82 0.35 13.94
C ILE A 92 10.99 -0.67 15.07
N LEU A 93 10.92 -1.97 14.74
CA LEU A 93 11.10 -3.06 15.70
C LEU A 93 12.57 -3.22 16.09
N GLY A 94 13.48 -2.65 15.29
CA GLY A 94 14.89 -2.53 15.61
C GLY A 94 15.70 -3.80 15.34
N GLY A 95 17.02 -3.65 15.33
CA GLY A 95 17.95 -4.77 15.13
C GLY A 95 17.91 -5.39 13.73
N LEU A 96 17.39 -4.67 12.71
CA LEU A 96 17.24 -5.15 11.32
C LEU A 96 16.42 -6.45 11.21
N ARG A 97 15.59 -6.75 12.22
CA ARG A 97 14.79 -7.98 12.28
C ARG A 97 13.51 -7.89 11.46
N ASN A 98 13.01 -6.69 11.18
CA ASN A 98 11.78 -6.51 10.41
C ASN A 98 10.65 -7.38 10.99
N LEU A 99 9.84 -8.04 10.16
CA LEU A 99 8.74 -8.91 10.59
C LEU A 99 9.18 -10.34 10.94
N ILE A 100 10.47 -10.66 10.95
CA ILE A 100 10.99 -12.02 11.27
C ILE A 100 10.42 -12.58 12.58
N PRO A 101 10.28 -11.81 13.69
CA PRO A 101 9.67 -12.32 14.92
C PRO A 101 8.19 -12.74 14.74
N TYR A 102 7.54 -12.25 13.69
CA TYR A 102 6.12 -12.45 13.38
C TYR A 102 5.88 -13.36 12.17
N GLN A 103 6.87 -14.14 11.75
CA GLN A 103 6.79 -15.03 10.57
C GLN A 103 5.60 -15.98 10.54
N ASN A 104 5.17 -16.44 11.71
CA ASN A 104 4.04 -17.35 11.85
C ASN A 104 2.70 -16.63 12.12
N ASN A 105 2.72 -15.29 12.24
CA ASN A 105 1.53 -14.51 12.50
C ASN A 105 0.76 -14.23 11.20
N VAL A 106 -0.26 -15.05 10.95
CA VAL A 106 -1.10 -14.97 9.74
C VAL A 106 -1.73 -13.58 9.58
N LEU A 107 -2.25 -13.01 10.67
CA LEU A 107 -2.94 -11.72 10.62
C LEU A 107 -2.00 -10.59 10.18
N LEU A 108 -0.82 -10.50 10.80
CA LEU A 108 0.12 -9.41 10.51
C LEU A 108 0.71 -9.54 9.09
N ASN A 109 1.07 -10.76 8.68
CA ASN A 109 1.60 -11.01 7.35
C ASN A 109 0.57 -10.71 6.25
N LEU A 110 -0.66 -11.19 6.38
CA LEU A 110 -1.72 -10.90 5.39
C LEU A 110 -2.11 -9.42 5.36
N THR A 111 -2.14 -8.76 6.52
CA THR A 111 -2.37 -7.31 6.60
C THR A 111 -1.28 -6.56 5.83
N THR A 112 -0.02 -6.90 6.07
CA THR A 112 1.14 -6.28 5.42
C THR A 112 1.11 -6.53 3.91
N CYS A 113 0.89 -7.77 3.46
CA CYS A 113 0.73 -8.08 2.05
C CYS A 113 -0.41 -7.29 1.41
N GLY A 114 -1.56 -7.19 2.08
CA GLY A 114 -2.70 -6.41 1.62
C GLY A 114 -2.33 -4.94 1.42
N LEU A 115 -1.70 -4.31 2.42
CA LEU A 115 -1.26 -2.92 2.33
C LEU A 115 -0.28 -2.70 1.17
N ILE A 116 0.72 -3.58 1.00
CA ILE A 116 1.68 -3.52 -0.10
C ILE A 116 0.98 -3.67 -1.46
N ILE A 117 0.02 -4.60 -1.56
CA ILE A 117 -0.71 -4.85 -2.79
C ILE A 117 -1.56 -3.64 -3.16
N PHE A 118 -2.37 -3.12 -2.24
CA PHE A 118 -3.21 -1.96 -2.52
C PHE A 118 -2.37 -0.70 -2.73
N GLY A 119 -1.31 -0.50 -1.95
CA GLY A 119 -0.34 0.59 -2.15
C GLY A 119 0.30 0.57 -3.54
N GLY A 120 0.68 -0.62 -4.02
CA GLY A 120 1.33 -0.81 -5.32
C GLY A 120 0.40 -0.81 -6.54
N LEU A 121 -0.89 -1.16 -6.41
CA LEU A 121 -1.84 -1.19 -7.54
C LEU A 121 -2.12 0.19 -8.13
N GLY A 122 -1.96 1.25 -7.34
CA GLY A 122 -2.24 2.61 -7.73
C GLY A 122 -3.72 2.99 -7.62
N PHE A 123 -3.95 4.26 -7.26
CA PHE A 123 -5.28 4.77 -6.92
C PHE A 123 -6.32 4.63 -8.06
N LEU A 124 -5.92 4.84 -9.32
CA LEU A 124 -6.84 4.79 -10.47
C LEU A 124 -7.43 3.39 -10.65
N VAL A 125 -6.61 2.36 -10.47
CA VAL A 125 -7.00 0.95 -10.54
C VAL A 125 -7.99 0.63 -9.42
N ILE A 126 -7.69 1.01 -8.18
CA ILE A 126 -8.59 0.77 -7.04
C ILE A 126 -9.94 1.47 -7.24
N LYS A 127 -9.93 2.73 -7.68
CA LYS A 127 -11.16 3.48 -7.97
C LYS A 127 -12.00 2.78 -9.05
N GLU A 128 -11.35 2.26 -10.09
CA GLU A 128 -12.04 1.57 -11.17
C GLU A 128 -12.67 0.24 -10.71
N ILE A 129 -11.99 -0.51 -9.84
CA ILE A 129 -12.51 -1.73 -9.21
C ILE A 129 -13.77 -1.43 -8.40
N ILE A 130 -13.74 -0.40 -7.55
CA ILE A 130 -14.87 -0.01 -6.69
C ILE A 130 -16.08 0.43 -7.52
N LEU A 131 -15.86 1.24 -8.56
CA LEU A 131 -16.95 1.83 -9.35
C LEU A 131 -17.56 0.88 -10.37
N LYS A 132 -16.72 0.14 -11.12
CA LYS A 132 -17.18 -0.62 -12.29
C LYS A 132 -17.61 -2.05 -11.95
N LYS A 133 -17.16 -2.60 -10.82
CA LYS A 133 -17.54 -3.91 -10.23
C LYS A 133 -17.59 -5.10 -11.21
N SER A 134 -16.96 -4.99 -12.38
CA SER A 134 -16.99 -6.00 -13.44
C SER A 134 -15.75 -5.89 -14.31
N PHE A 135 -15.03 -7.00 -14.44
CA PHE A 135 -13.79 -7.10 -15.22
C PHE A 135 -13.97 -6.68 -16.68
N LYS A 136 -15.14 -6.94 -17.27
CA LYS A 136 -15.43 -6.56 -18.66
C LYS A 136 -15.39 -5.05 -18.88
N LYS A 137 -15.77 -4.26 -17.86
CA LYS A 137 -15.86 -2.80 -17.91
C LYS A 137 -14.55 -2.08 -17.59
N PHE A 138 -13.53 -2.81 -17.13
CA PHE A 138 -12.23 -2.24 -16.81
C PHE A 138 -11.48 -1.76 -18.06
N SER A 139 -10.76 -0.65 -17.91
CA SER A 139 -9.81 -0.13 -18.88
C SER A 139 -8.71 -1.16 -19.14
N LEU A 140 -8.05 -1.04 -20.30
CA LEU A 140 -6.92 -1.90 -20.63
C LEU A 140 -5.79 -1.76 -19.60
N HIS A 141 -5.50 -0.55 -19.14
CA HIS A 141 -4.52 -0.30 -18.09
C HIS A 141 -4.83 -1.07 -16.80
N THR A 142 -6.06 -0.97 -16.28
CA THR A 142 -6.49 -1.71 -15.08
C THR A 142 -6.44 -3.21 -15.28
N LYS A 143 -6.84 -3.72 -16.45
CA LYS A 143 -6.74 -5.15 -16.76
C LYS A 143 -5.30 -5.62 -16.70
N VAL A 144 -4.39 -4.92 -17.39
CA VAL A 144 -2.96 -5.27 -17.43
C VAL A 144 -2.34 -5.23 -16.04
N VAL A 145 -2.58 -4.17 -15.26
CA VAL A 145 -2.04 -4.06 -13.89
C VAL A 145 -2.52 -5.22 -13.01
N LEU A 146 -3.80 -5.56 -13.06
CA LEU A 146 -4.37 -6.66 -12.27
C LEU A 146 -3.87 -8.03 -12.72
N THR A 147 -3.82 -8.30 -14.02
CA THR A 147 -3.34 -9.58 -14.55
C THR A 147 -1.86 -9.77 -14.26
N MET A 148 -1.03 -8.75 -14.52
CA MET A 148 0.41 -8.82 -14.24
C MET A 148 0.68 -8.96 -12.75
N THR A 149 -0.04 -8.22 -11.89
CA THR A 149 0.06 -8.38 -10.43
C THR A 149 -0.28 -9.80 -10.00
N GLY A 150 -1.39 -10.36 -10.49
CA GLY A 150 -1.78 -11.73 -10.17
C GLY A 150 -0.76 -12.77 -10.62
N ILE A 151 -0.27 -12.65 -11.86
CA ILE A 151 0.74 -13.56 -12.43
C ILE A 151 2.03 -13.51 -11.62
N LEU A 152 2.55 -12.32 -11.31
CA LEU A 152 3.79 -12.17 -10.57
C LEU A 152 3.68 -12.65 -9.12
N LEU A 153 2.56 -12.39 -8.45
CA LEU A 153 2.32 -12.87 -7.09
C LEU A 153 2.20 -14.39 -7.04
N LEU A 154 1.36 -14.98 -7.89
CA LEU A 154 1.16 -16.44 -7.90
C LEU A 154 2.41 -17.17 -8.40
N GLY A 155 2.99 -16.70 -9.50
CA GLY A 155 4.22 -17.26 -10.06
C GLY A 155 5.38 -17.15 -9.09
N GLY A 156 5.59 -15.98 -8.48
CA GLY A 156 6.63 -15.78 -7.46
C GLY A 156 6.42 -16.65 -6.22
N THR A 157 5.19 -16.75 -5.72
CA THR A 157 4.86 -17.60 -4.57
C THR A 157 5.15 -19.07 -4.85
N ILE A 158 4.75 -19.58 -6.02
CA ILE A 158 4.98 -20.97 -6.41
C ILE A 158 6.48 -21.24 -6.57
N LEU A 159 7.20 -20.36 -7.27
CA LEU A 159 8.64 -20.52 -7.46
C LEU A 159 9.38 -20.53 -6.13
N LEU A 160 9.11 -19.57 -5.25
CA LEU A 160 9.73 -19.51 -3.92
C LEU A 160 9.39 -20.75 -3.10
N LYS A 161 8.15 -21.23 -3.15
CA LYS A 161 7.77 -22.45 -2.40
C LYS A 161 8.43 -23.72 -2.94
N LEU A 162 8.77 -23.77 -4.22
CA LEU A 162 9.46 -24.91 -4.84
C LEU A 162 10.97 -24.86 -4.63
N THR A 163 11.56 -23.67 -4.49
CA THR A 163 13.02 -23.50 -4.34
C THR A 163 13.46 -23.44 -2.89
N GLU A 164 12.64 -22.88 -1.99
CA GLU A 164 12.97 -22.64 -0.59
C GLU A 164 12.05 -23.44 0.34
N ASP A 165 12.60 -23.96 1.44
CA ASP A 165 11.81 -24.65 2.48
C ASP A 165 11.14 -23.67 3.44
N ILE A 166 10.19 -22.90 2.89
CA ILE A 166 9.41 -21.88 3.62
C ILE A 166 7.92 -22.22 3.62
N SER A 167 7.17 -21.67 4.57
CA SER A 167 5.71 -21.84 4.60
C SER A 167 5.05 -21.18 3.37
N TRP A 168 3.83 -21.61 3.01
CA TRP A 168 3.05 -20.94 1.95
C TRP A 168 2.82 -19.45 2.24
N LEU A 169 2.65 -19.10 3.52
CA LEU A 169 2.53 -17.71 3.96
C LEU A 169 3.83 -16.94 3.73
N GLY A 170 4.98 -17.52 4.09
CA GLY A 170 6.29 -16.92 3.85
C GLY A 170 6.59 -16.75 2.36
N ALA A 171 6.30 -17.76 1.54
CA ALA A 171 6.46 -17.68 0.09
C ALA A 171 5.60 -16.57 -0.53
N PHE A 172 4.35 -16.45 -0.09
CA PHE A 172 3.45 -15.38 -0.52
C PHE A 172 3.94 -14.01 -0.05
N PHE A 173 4.43 -13.93 1.19
CA PHE A 173 4.97 -12.71 1.76
C PHE A 173 6.20 -12.21 0.99
N PHE A 174 7.19 -13.08 0.75
CA PHE A 174 8.38 -12.72 -0.01
C PHE A 174 8.07 -12.36 -1.46
N SER A 175 7.16 -13.09 -2.11
CA SER A 175 6.69 -12.74 -3.45
C SER A 175 6.02 -11.36 -3.48
N THR A 176 5.24 -11.03 -2.43
CA THR A 176 4.63 -9.71 -2.30
C THR A 176 5.66 -8.62 -2.02
N SER A 177 6.62 -8.90 -1.14
CA SER A 177 7.67 -7.97 -0.71
C SER A 177 8.63 -7.60 -1.84
N ALA A 178 8.95 -8.56 -2.72
CA ALA A 178 9.78 -8.37 -3.90
C ALA A 178 9.24 -7.29 -4.86
N ARG A 179 7.96 -6.93 -4.75
CA ARG A 179 7.35 -5.81 -5.49
C ARG A 179 7.64 -4.47 -4.84
N THR A 180 8.92 -4.16 -4.65
CA THR A 180 9.47 -2.89 -4.14
C THR A 180 9.14 -2.56 -2.68
N ALA A 181 8.59 -3.49 -1.91
CA ALA A 181 8.17 -3.19 -0.53
C ALA A 181 9.27 -3.43 0.50
N GLY A 182 10.23 -4.32 0.29
CA GLY A 182 11.45 -4.42 1.11
C GLY A 182 11.27 -4.97 2.53
N PHE A 183 10.10 -5.53 2.88
CA PHE A 183 9.89 -6.23 4.15
C PHE A 183 10.50 -7.64 4.12
N SER A 184 10.90 -8.15 5.28
CA SER A 184 11.37 -9.53 5.44
C SER A 184 10.68 -10.17 6.64
N THR A 185 10.29 -11.43 6.49
CA THR A 185 9.64 -12.21 7.53
C THR A 185 10.27 -13.58 7.66
#